data_AF-A0A8X6RV41-F1
#
_entry.id   AF-A0A8X6RV41-F1
#
_cell.length_a   1.000
_cell.length_b   1.000
_cell.length_c   1.000
_cell.angle_alpha   90.00
_cell.angle_beta   90.00
_cell.angle_gamma   90.00
#
_symmetry.space_group_name_H-M   'P 1'
#
loop_
_entity.id
_entity.type
_entity.pdbx_description
1 polymer ?
#
loop_
_entity_poly.entity_id
_entity_poly.type
_entity_poly.pdbx_seq_one_letter_code
_entity_poly.pdbx_strand_id
1 'polypeptide(L)'
;MQTYKLDPCWYFTTPALSWDAMLLHTKVAIELFTDYDMLLFIEKGVRGGISQCCNRYAIANNRYMSNFNPDDEIKYLMYLDANNLYGYAMSKYLPLKDFVWSDNDLTEQDILNLSDESDVGYILEVDLEYPSDLHDKHSDFPLAPENKPPPNCKEPRLLTTLEPKTKYVLHYSNLKLYLKLGLVLKKKKFIAF
;
A
#
# COMPACT_ATOMS: atom_id res chain seq x y z
N MET A 1 -17.09 23.77 17.27
CA MET A 1 -16.38 24.73 18.13
C MET A 1 -15.71 24.13 19.37
N GLN A 2 -16.33 23.25 20.18
CA GLN A 2 -15.66 22.77 21.42
C GLN A 2 -14.46 21.84 21.19
N THR A 3 -14.52 20.89 20.25
CA THR A 3 -13.45 19.90 20.02
C THR A 3 -12.27 20.49 19.24
N TYR A 4 -12.50 20.97 18.01
CA TYR A 4 -11.43 21.44 17.13
C TYR A 4 -11.30 22.97 17.07
N LYS A 5 -12.15 23.73 17.75
CA LYS A 5 -12.23 25.19 17.63
C LYS A 5 -12.51 25.72 16.22
N LEU A 6 -12.87 24.84 15.29
CA LEU A 6 -13.42 25.17 13.98
C LEU A 6 -14.96 25.17 14.03
N ASP A 7 -15.56 26.01 13.19
CA ASP A 7 -17.01 26.05 12.98
C ASP A 7 -17.34 25.33 11.65
N PRO A 8 -18.01 24.15 11.71
CA PRO A 8 -18.36 23.37 10.52
C PRO A 8 -19.16 24.14 9.47
N CYS A 9 -19.90 25.19 9.85
CA CYS A 9 -20.68 26.01 8.91
C CYS A 9 -19.82 26.79 7.91
N TRP A 10 -18.51 26.91 8.14
CA TRP A 10 -17.57 27.56 7.21
C TRP A 10 -17.00 26.62 6.15
N TYR A 11 -17.38 25.34 6.16
CA TYR A 11 -16.82 24.33 5.27
C TYR A 11 -17.89 23.79 4.33
N PHE A 12 -17.56 23.71 3.04
CA PHE A 12 -18.43 23.09 2.04
C PHE A 12 -18.51 21.57 2.17
N THR A 13 -17.47 20.93 2.71
CA THR A 13 -17.39 19.46 2.82
C THR A 13 -16.71 19.02 4.12
N THR A 14 -17.09 17.83 4.60
CA THR A 14 -16.48 17.22 5.79
C THR A 14 -14.97 16.97 5.63
N PRO A 15 -14.45 16.50 4.48
CA PRO A 15 -13.00 16.35 4.29
C PRO A 15 -12.23 17.67 4.44
N ALA A 16 -12.76 18.80 3.96
CA ALA A 16 -12.12 20.09 4.13
C ALA A 16 -12.03 20.49 5.61
N LEU A 17 -13.12 20.29 6.37
CA LEU A 17 -13.12 20.49 7.82
C LEU A 17 -12.10 19.58 8.52
N SER A 18 -12.08 18.29 8.16
CA SER A 18 -11.15 17.32 8.75
C SER A 18 -9.69 17.65 8.44
N TRP A 19 -9.40 18.14 7.23
CA TRP A 19 -8.07 18.58 6.82
C TRP A 19 -7.58 19.76 7.65
N ASP A 20 -8.39 20.81 7.77
CA ASP A 20 -8.06 21.98 8.59
C ASP A 20 -7.96 21.64 10.08
N ALA A 21 -8.83 20.75 10.57
CA ALA A 21 -8.74 20.26 11.95
C ALA A 21 -7.42 19.53 12.20
N MET A 22 -6.98 18.70 11.24
CA MET A 22 -5.69 18.00 11.29
C MET A 22 -4.53 19.00 11.33
N LEU A 23 -4.46 19.96 10.39
CA LEU A 23 -3.40 20.98 10.35
C LEU A 23 -3.38 21.83 11.62
N LEU A 24 -4.55 22.23 12.13
CA LEU A 24 -4.65 23.02 13.35
C LEU A 24 -4.18 22.24 14.58
N HIS A 25 -4.44 20.94 14.64
CA HIS A 25 -4.07 20.09 15.76
C HIS A 25 -2.59 19.71 15.75
N THR A 26 -2.07 19.24 14.61
CA THR A 26 -0.71 18.73 14.49
C THR A 26 0.33 19.83 14.28
N LYS A 27 -0.10 20.99 13.75
CA LYS A 27 0.79 22.09 13.32
C LYS A 27 1.84 21.66 12.30
N VAL A 28 1.59 20.56 11.60
CA VAL A 28 2.49 20.05 10.57
C VAL A 28 2.53 21.01 9.38
N ALA A 29 3.70 21.17 8.80
CA ALA A 29 3.88 21.84 7.52
C ALA A 29 4.08 20.78 6.44
N ILE A 30 3.17 20.74 5.46
CA ILE A 30 3.22 19.83 4.32
C ILE A 30 3.67 20.66 3.12
N GLU A 31 4.80 20.29 2.54
CA GLU A 31 5.31 20.89 1.31
C GLU A 31 4.51 20.41 0.11
N LEU A 32 4.29 21.32 -0.85
CA LEU A 32 3.69 20.99 -2.13
C LEU A 32 4.81 20.70 -3.14
N PHE A 33 4.61 19.69 -3.98
CA PHE A 33 5.50 19.46 -5.11
C PHE A 33 5.51 20.69 -6.03
N THR A 34 6.69 21.25 -6.26
CA THR A 34 6.92 22.32 -7.24
C THR A 34 7.49 21.79 -8.56
N ASP A 35 8.04 20.58 -8.55
CA ASP A 35 8.52 19.86 -9.72
C ASP A 35 7.40 18.98 -10.31
N TYR A 36 7.09 19.21 -11.59
CA TYR A 36 6.07 18.47 -12.34
C TYR A 36 6.44 16.99 -12.49
N ASP A 37 7.71 16.67 -12.69
CA ASP A 37 8.15 15.28 -12.88
C ASP A 37 8.08 14.49 -11.57
N MET A 38 8.33 15.13 -10.42
CA MET A 38 8.12 14.51 -9.10
C MET A 38 6.64 14.21 -8.89
N LEU A 39 5.75 15.15 -9.22
CA LEU A 39 4.30 14.93 -9.09
C LEU A 39 3.86 13.71 -9.91
N LEU A 40 4.24 13.65 -11.18
CA LEU A 40 3.91 12.51 -12.05
C LEU A 40 4.49 11.19 -11.53
N PHE A 41 5.71 11.22 -10.97
CA PHE A 41 6.34 10.05 -10.38
C PHE A 41 5.56 9.54 -9.16
N ILE A 42 5.13 10.44 -8.28
CA ILE A 42 4.34 10.09 -7.08
C ILE A 42 2.95 9.60 -7.47
N GLU A 43 2.26 10.27 -8.40
CA GLU A 43 0.97 9.82 -8.92
C GLU A 43 1.08 8.43 -9.55
N LYS A 44 2.17 8.19 -10.28
CA LYS A 44 2.49 6.86 -10.81
C LYS A 44 2.70 5.84 -9.70
N GLY A 45 2.92 6.19 -8.44
CA GLY A 45 2.99 5.28 -7.27
C GLY A 45 1.68 5.10 -6.50
N VAL A 46 0.68 5.97 -6.69
CA VAL A 46 -0.59 5.92 -5.95
C VAL A 46 -1.45 4.73 -6.36
N ARG A 47 -1.90 3.92 -5.40
CA ARG A 47 -2.79 2.77 -5.60
C ARG A 47 -3.98 2.83 -4.63
N GLY A 48 -5.08 2.20 -5.04
CA GLY A 48 -6.25 2.01 -4.19
C GLY A 48 -6.15 0.80 -3.26
N GLY A 49 -7.25 0.46 -2.61
CA GLY A 49 -7.38 -0.78 -1.84
C GLY A 49 -7.40 -2.02 -2.74
N ILE A 50 -6.74 -3.08 -2.30
CA ILE A 50 -6.79 -4.38 -2.98
C ILE A 50 -8.14 -5.03 -2.69
N SER A 51 -8.83 -5.47 -3.73
CA SER A 51 -10.06 -6.26 -3.63
C SER A 51 -9.90 -7.51 -4.47
N GLN A 52 -9.72 -8.66 -3.83
CA GLN A 52 -9.45 -9.94 -4.49
C GLN A 52 -10.36 -11.05 -3.95
N CYS A 53 -10.77 -11.94 -4.84
CA CYS A 53 -11.51 -13.15 -4.51
C CYS A 53 -10.71 -14.36 -4.97
N CYS A 54 -10.05 -15.05 -4.03
CA CYS A 54 -9.13 -16.15 -4.31
C CYS A 54 -9.87 -17.50 -4.37
N ASN A 55 -10.92 -17.66 -3.56
CA ASN A 55 -11.83 -18.78 -3.61
C ASN A 55 -13.27 -18.31 -3.87
N ARG A 56 -13.91 -18.83 -4.92
CA ARG A 56 -15.26 -18.42 -5.34
C ARG A 56 -16.34 -18.84 -4.35
N TYR A 57 -16.14 -19.97 -3.66
CA TYR A 57 -17.17 -20.52 -2.79
C TYR A 57 -16.56 -21.33 -1.65
N ALA A 58 -17.01 -21.05 -0.43
CA ALA A 58 -16.66 -21.79 0.76
C ALA A 58 -17.90 -21.96 1.65
N ILE A 59 -18.06 -23.16 2.20
CA ILE A 59 -19.08 -23.46 3.21
C ILE A 59 -18.36 -23.92 4.47
N ALA A 60 -18.78 -23.40 5.62
CA ALA A 60 -18.35 -23.95 6.90
C ALA A 60 -18.96 -25.34 7.11
N ASN A 61 -18.18 -26.25 7.69
CA ASN A 61 -18.64 -27.56 8.16
C ASN A 61 -17.99 -27.80 9.53
N ASN A 62 -18.60 -27.32 10.59
CA ASN A 62 -18.06 -27.52 11.93
C ASN A 62 -19.13 -27.97 12.91
N ARG A 63 -18.68 -28.56 14.02
CA ARG A 63 -19.51 -29.26 15.00
C ARG A 63 -20.57 -28.38 15.68
N TYR A 64 -20.48 -27.06 15.54
CA TYR A 64 -21.43 -26.11 16.10
C TYR A 64 -22.59 -25.78 15.14
N MET A 65 -22.55 -26.29 13.90
CA MET A 65 -23.59 -26.05 12.89
C MET A 65 -24.67 -27.12 12.94
N SER A 66 -25.93 -26.73 12.72
CA SER A 66 -27.08 -27.65 12.73
C SER A 66 -27.08 -28.67 11.58
N ASN A 67 -26.37 -28.36 10.50
CA ASN A 67 -26.20 -29.22 9.32
C ASN A 67 -24.78 -29.82 9.23
N PHE A 68 -24.09 -29.97 10.37
CA PHE A 68 -22.76 -30.60 10.41
C PHE A 68 -22.81 -32.02 9.86
N ASN A 69 -21.91 -32.33 8.92
CA ASN A 69 -21.73 -33.67 8.41
C ASN A 69 -20.38 -34.23 8.91
N PRO A 70 -20.38 -35.30 9.74
CA PRO A 70 -19.15 -35.91 10.23
C PRO A 70 -18.33 -36.62 9.14
N ASP A 71 -18.94 -36.94 7.99
CA ASP A 71 -18.24 -37.58 6.87
C ASP A 71 -17.46 -36.57 6.01
N ASP A 72 -17.77 -35.28 6.14
CA ASP A 72 -17.09 -34.20 5.41
C ASP A 72 -15.96 -33.58 6.25
N GLU A 73 -15.00 -32.93 5.56
CA GLU A 73 -13.89 -32.21 6.20
C GLU A 73 -14.39 -31.10 7.14
N ILE A 74 -13.80 -30.99 8.33
CA ILE A 74 -14.14 -29.95 9.30
C ILE A 74 -13.59 -28.59 8.82
N LYS A 75 -14.48 -27.65 8.53
CA LYS A 75 -14.18 -26.30 8.01
C LYS A 75 -14.75 -25.20 8.89
N TYR A 76 -13.90 -24.24 9.25
CA TYR A 76 -14.29 -22.99 9.90
C TYR A 76 -14.10 -21.84 8.92
N LEU A 77 -14.99 -20.86 9.00
CA LEU A 77 -14.83 -19.58 8.30
C LEU A 77 -14.54 -18.50 9.33
N MET A 78 -13.58 -17.64 9.03
CA MET A 78 -13.20 -16.53 9.88
C MET A 78 -13.29 -15.23 9.08
N TYR A 79 -13.88 -14.22 9.70
CA TYR A 79 -13.91 -12.86 9.18
C TYR A 79 -12.98 -12.00 10.02
N LEU A 80 -12.04 -11.33 9.36
CA LEU A 80 -11.07 -10.44 9.99
C LEU A 80 -11.26 -9.04 9.38
N ASP A 81 -11.36 -8.04 10.24
CA ASP A 81 -11.45 -6.64 9.85
C ASP A 81 -10.45 -5.81 10.67
N ALA A 82 -9.72 -4.93 9.98
CA ALA A 82 -8.73 -4.08 10.62
C ALA A 82 -9.37 -2.77 11.07
N ASN A 83 -9.47 -2.57 12.38
CA ASN A 83 -9.98 -1.33 12.97
C ASN A 83 -9.12 -0.13 12.55
N ASN A 84 -9.72 0.82 11.81
CA ASN A 84 -9.08 2.06 11.37
C ASN A 84 -7.76 1.84 10.60
N LEU A 85 -7.78 0.98 9.58
CA LEU A 85 -6.62 0.65 8.75
C LEU A 85 -5.85 1.88 8.23
N TYR A 86 -6.57 2.86 7.65
CA TYR A 86 -5.93 4.08 7.14
C TYR A 86 -5.40 4.96 8.26
N GLY A 87 -6.09 5.07 9.41
CA GLY A 87 -5.56 5.82 10.55
C GLY A 87 -4.27 5.21 11.12
N TYR A 88 -4.17 3.87 11.14
CA TYR A 88 -2.93 3.19 11.50
C TYR A 88 -1.81 3.46 10.48
N ALA A 89 -2.11 3.47 9.18
CA ALA A 89 -1.13 3.83 8.16
C ALA A 89 -0.70 5.30 8.26
N MET A 90 -1.64 6.20 8.56
CA MET A 90 -1.39 7.63 8.76
C MET A 90 -0.61 7.95 10.04
N SER A 91 -0.49 7.01 10.98
CA SER A 91 0.33 7.16 12.18
C SER A 91 1.78 6.75 11.98
N LYS A 92 2.18 6.38 10.75
CA LYS A 92 3.56 6.04 10.39
C LYS A 92 4.33 7.29 9.96
N TYR A 93 5.64 7.17 9.83
CA TYR A 93 6.47 8.22 9.24
C TYR A 93 6.11 8.36 7.75
N LEU A 94 5.67 9.56 7.37
CA LEU A 94 5.16 9.87 6.04
C LEU A 94 5.98 10.98 5.37
N PRO A 95 6.01 11.02 4.04
CA PRO A 95 6.57 12.14 3.30
C PRO A 95 5.83 13.44 3.58
N LEU A 96 6.53 14.43 4.12
CA LEU A 96 5.96 15.74 4.48
C LEU A 96 6.61 16.90 3.74
N LYS A 97 7.93 16.89 3.53
CA LYS A 97 8.70 18.01 2.98
C LYS A 97 10.11 17.60 2.57
N ASP A 98 10.90 18.56 2.12
CA ASP A 98 12.31 18.44 1.74
C ASP A 98 12.52 17.43 0.58
N PHE A 99 11.56 17.41 -0.36
CA PHE A 99 11.55 16.50 -1.50
C PHE A 99 12.69 16.79 -2.47
N VAL A 100 13.54 15.79 -2.70
CA VAL A 100 14.67 15.91 -3.63
C VAL A 100 14.83 14.65 -4.47
N TRP A 101 15.16 14.82 -5.74
CA TRP A 101 15.68 13.72 -6.55
C TRP A 101 17.00 13.25 -5.93
N SER A 102 17.12 11.95 -5.70
CA SER A 102 18.29 11.40 -5.03
C SER A 102 19.15 10.61 -6.02
N ASP A 103 20.41 11.00 -6.12
CA ASP A 103 21.45 10.26 -6.85
C ASP A 103 22.11 9.16 -6.00
N ASN A 104 21.56 8.87 -4.81
CA ASN A 104 22.10 7.84 -3.93
C ASN A 104 21.99 6.45 -4.56
N ASP A 105 23.09 5.70 -4.55
CA ASP A 105 23.11 4.31 -5.01
C ASP A 105 22.95 3.32 -3.84
N LEU A 106 21.77 3.32 -3.21
CA LEU A 106 21.49 2.44 -2.07
C LEU A 106 21.41 0.98 -2.51
N THR A 107 22.29 0.10 -1.98
CA THR A 107 22.22 -1.34 -2.25
C THR A 107 20.93 -1.96 -1.69
N GLU A 108 20.61 -3.18 -2.11
CA GLU A 108 19.47 -3.92 -1.53
C GLU A 108 19.60 -4.05 0.00
N GLN A 109 20.81 -4.30 0.48
CA GLN A 109 21.09 -4.39 1.91
C GLN A 109 20.88 -3.06 2.63
N ASP A 110 21.26 -1.93 2.01
CA ASP A 110 21.01 -0.60 2.56
C ASP A 110 19.51 -0.35 2.70
N ILE A 111 18.73 -0.67 1.65
CA ILE A 111 17.26 -0.54 1.66
C ILE A 111 16.65 -1.37 2.78
N LEU A 112 17.09 -2.63 2.95
CA LEU A 112 16.62 -3.52 4.01
C LEU A 112 16.92 -3.00 5.42
N ASN A 113 18.02 -2.27 5.56
CA ASN A 113 18.50 -1.70 6.82
C ASN A 113 17.93 -0.29 7.13
N LEU A 114 17.24 0.36 6.20
CA LEU A 114 16.59 1.66 6.44
C LEU A 114 15.58 1.52 7.60
N SER A 115 15.65 2.43 8.57
CA SER A 115 14.65 2.50 9.64
C SER A 115 13.33 3.02 9.10
N ASP A 116 12.21 2.41 9.50
CA ASP A 116 10.86 2.91 9.17
C ASP A 116 10.47 4.17 9.98
N GLU A 117 11.34 4.60 10.90
CA GLU A 117 11.22 5.79 11.76
C GLU A 117 12.35 6.80 11.52
N SER A 118 13.02 6.68 10.37
CA SER A 118 14.06 7.61 9.94
C SER A 118 13.46 8.98 9.61
N ASP A 119 14.20 10.05 9.91
CA ASP A 119 13.86 11.41 9.47
C ASP A 119 13.98 11.60 7.95
N VAL A 120 14.67 10.67 7.27
CA VAL A 120 14.79 10.62 5.80
C VAL A 120 14.20 9.32 5.27
N GLY A 121 13.29 9.43 4.31
CA GLY A 121 12.63 8.33 3.60
C GLY A 121 12.88 8.34 2.10
N TYR A 122 12.44 7.27 1.43
CA TYR A 122 12.64 7.09 -0.02
C TYR A 122 11.38 6.57 -0.72
N ILE A 123 11.11 7.10 -1.91
CA ILE A 123 10.16 6.54 -2.87
C ILE A 123 10.95 6.14 -4.12
N LEU A 124 10.76 4.91 -4.56
CA LEU A 124 11.62 4.26 -5.55
C LEU A 124 10.82 3.84 -6.76
N GLU A 125 11.38 4.01 -7.96
CA GLU A 125 10.97 3.31 -9.17
C GLU A 125 11.90 2.10 -9.35
N VAL A 126 11.33 0.90 -9.33
CA VAL A 126 12.11 -0.36 -9.38
C VAL A 126 11.62 -1.33 -10.43
N ASP A 127 12.52 -2.19 -10.89
CA ASP A 127 12.16 -3.43 -11.59
C ASP A 127 12.28 -4.60 -10.59
N LEU A 128 11.22 -5.40 -10.46
CA LEU A 128 11.16 -6.56 -9.56
C LEU A 128 10.90 -7.82 -10.36
N GLU A 129 11.72 -8.84 -10.14
CA GLU A 129 11.42 -10.19 -10.60
C GLU A 129 10.54 -10.91 -9.56
N TYR A 130 9.59 -11.71 -10.07
CA TYR A 130 8.73 -12.57 -9.28
C TYR A 130 9.17 -14.03 -9.50
N PRO A 131 9.93 -14.64 -8.56
CA PRO A 131 10.38 -16.01 -8.70
C PRO A 131 9.21 -17.00 -8.79
N SER A 132 9.32 -17.97 -9.71
CA SER A 132 8.25 -18.94 -9.99
C SER A 132 7.97 -19.88 -8.82
N ASP A 133 8.96 -20.15 -7.96
CA ASP A 133 8.84 -20.94 -6.74
C ASP A 133 7.95 -20.27 -5.67
N LEU A 134 7.70 -18.96 -5.78
CA LEU A 134 6.79 -18.24 -4.89
C LEU A 134 5.33 -18.24 -5.35
N HIS A 135 5.05 -18.69 -6.58
CA HIS A 135 3.73 -18.54 -7.20
C HIS A 135 2.62 -19.25 -6.43
N ASP A 136 2.85 -20.49 -6.00
CA ASP A 136 1.86 -21.24 -5.23
C ASP A 136 1.61 -20.59 -3.87
N LYS A 137 2.68 -20.17 -3.19
CA LYS A 137 2.63 -19.55 -1.86
C LYS A 137 1.94 -18.19 -1.87
N HIS A 138 2.08 -17.43 -2.94
CA HIS A 138 1.53 -16.08 -3.07
C HIS A 138 0.28 -16.02 -3.95
N SER A 139 -0.29 -17.17 -4.34
CA SER A 139 -1.44 -17.26 -5.24
C SER A 139 -2.66 -16.49 -4.71
N ASP A 140 -2.89 -16.53 -3.40
CA ASP A 140 -4.00 -15.82 -2.76
C ASP A 140 -3.78 -14.30 -2.71
N PHE A 141 -2.56 -13.84 -2.41
CA PHE A 141 -2.24 -12.42 -2.29
C PHE A 141 -0.91 -12.08 -2.97
N PRO A 142 -0.87 -12.01 -4.32
CA PRO A 142 0.32 -11.57 -5.02
C PRO A 142 0.74 -10.15 -4.62
N LEU A 143 2.04 -9.97 -4.41
CA LEU A 143 2.64 -8.70 -4.03
C LEU A 143 2.67 -7.69 -5.19
N ALA A 144 2.90 -6.42 -4.85
CA ALA A 144 3.09 -5.32 -5.79
C ALA A 144 1.96 -5.18 -6.83
N PRO A 145 0.71 -4.87 -6.40
CA PRO A 145 -0.42 -4.73 -7.32
C PRO A 145 -0.22 -3.59 -8.32
N GLU A 146 -0.73 -3.77 -9.53
CA GLU A 146 -0.58 -2.87 -10.66
C GLU A 146 -1.93 -2.44 -11.23
N ASN A 147 -2.03 -1.18 -11.64
CA ASN A 147 -3.23 -0.70 -12.31
C ASN A 147 -3.12 -0.99 -13.81
N LYS A 148 -3.83 -2.02 -14.29
CA LYS A 148 -3.82 -2.41 -15.70
C LYS A 148 -5.17 -3.00 -16.13
N PRO A 149 -5.51 -2.96 -17.43
CA PRO A 149 -6.73 -3.58 -17.92
C PRO A 149 -6.65 -5.11 -17.76
N PRO A 150 -7.61 -5.77 -17.10
CA PRO A 150 -7.64 -7.23 -17.05
C PRO A 150 -7.98 -7.83 -18.43
N PRO A 151 -7.73 -9.14 -18.65
CA PRO A 151 -8.11 -9.80 -19.88
C PRO A 151 -9.58 -9.55 -20.21
N ASN A 152 -9.87 -9.16 -21.45
CA ASN A 152 -11.20 -8.84 -21.95
C ASN A 152 -11.88 -7.59 -21.35
N CYS A 153 -11.15 -6.73 -20.64
CA CYS A 153 -11.64 -5.45 -20.16
C CYS A 153 -10.73 -4.31 -20.63
N LYS A 154 -11.33 -3.16 -20.99
CA LYS A 154 -10.58 -1.96 -21.38
C LYS A 154 -10.26 -1.06 -20.19
N GLU A 155 -11.09 -1.12 -19.15
CA GLU A 155 -10.95 -0.26 -17.98
C GLU A 155 -9.85 -0.78 -17.06
N PRO A 156 -8.89 0.08 -16.66
CA PRO A 156 -7.88 -0.29 -15.69
C PRO A 156 -8.50 -0.72 -14.36
N ARG A 157 -7.93 -1.77 -13.78
CA ARG A 157 -8.25 -2.27 -12.44
C ARG A 157 -6.95 -2.47 -11.69
N LEU A 158 -7.00 -2.36 -10.36
CA LEU A 158 -5.89 -2.75 -9.53
C LEU A 158 -5.84 -4.28 -9.47
N LEU A 159 -4.83 -4.87 -10.13
CA LEU A 159 -4.65 -6.31 -10.25
C LEU A 159 -3.46 -6.76 -9.40
N THR A 160 -3.64 -7.85 -8.67
CA THR A 160 -2.57 -8.61 -8.04
C THR A 160 -2.14 -9.71 -9.02
N THR A 161 -0.92 -9.61 -9.54
CA THR A 161 -0.39 -10.60 -10.51
C THR A 161 0.98 -11.11 -10.07
N LEU A 162 1.26 -12.35 -10.42
CA LEU A 162 2.56 -13.01 -10.21
C LEU A 162 3.58 -12.67 -11.32
N GLU A 163 3.31 -11.63 -12.11
CA GLU A 163 4.20 -11.19 -13.18
C GLU A 163 5.34 -10.31 -12.62
N PRO A 164 6.51 -10.28 -13.27
CA PRO A 164 7.55 -9.29 -12.99
C PRO A 164 6.99 -7.86 -13.05
N LYS A 165 7.53 -6.97 -12.22
CA LYS A 165 7.16 -5.55 -12.17
C LYS A 165 8.23 -4.74 -12.86
N THR A 166 7.80 -3.78 -13.68
CA THR A 166 8.72 -2.88 -14.37
C THR A 166 8.37 -1.43 -14.06
N LYS A 167 9.40 -0.63 -13.77
CA LYS A 167 9.25 0.79 -13.40
C LYS A 167 8.15 1.01 -12.33
N TYR A 168 8.15 0.15 -11.32
CA TYR A 168 7.15 0.12 -10.26
C TYR A 168 7.52 1.15 -9.19
N VAL A 169 6.64 2.14 -8.97
CA VAL A 169 6.88 3.20 -7.98
C VAL A 169 6.28 2.80 -6.62
N LEU A 170 7.09 2.80 -5.55
CA LEU A 170 6.68 2.44 -4.20
C LEU A 170 7.51 3.09 -3.09
N HIS A 171 6.93 3.18 -1.89
CA HIS A 171 7.63 3.55 -0.67
C HIS A 171 8.64 2.47 -0.23
N TYR A 172 9.79 2.86 0.31
CA TYR A 172 10.86 1.92 0.71
C TYR A 172 10.38 0.84 1.69
N SER A 173 9.50 1.16 2.65
CA SER A 173 8.97 0.15 3.59
C SER A 173 8.18 -0.96 2.88
N ASN A 174 7.47 -0.64 1.79
CA ASN A 174 6.79 -1.66 0.99
C ASN A 174 7.80 -2.50 0.21
N LEU A 175 8.85 -1.88 -0.34
CA LEU A 175 9.92 -2.62 -0.99
C LEU A 175 10.61 -3.57 -0.01
N LYS A 176 10.93 -3.12 1.22
CA LYS A 176 11.48 -3.97 2.28
C LYS A 176 10.61 -5.19 2.53
N LEU A 177 9.29 -5.02 2.62
CA LEU A 177 8.35 -6.14 2.77
C LEU A 177 8.46 -7.10 1.58
N TYR A 178 8.46 -6.58 0.36
CA TYR A 178 8.49 -7.40 -0.85
C TYR A 178 9.78 -8.21 -0.99
N LEU A 179 10.92 -7.61 -0.69
CA LEU A 179 12.22 -8.30 -0.68
C LEU A 179 12.27 -9.37 0.40
N LYS A 180 11.77 -9.09 1.62
CA LYS A 180 11.67 -10.08 2.69
C LYS A 180 10.75 -11.25 2.34
N LEU A 181 9.75 -11.02 1.49
CA LEU A 181 8.85 -12.05 0.98
C LEU A 181 9.39 -12.74 -0.29
N GLY A 182 10.57 -12.36 -0.77
CA GLY A 182 11.31 -13.09 -1.81
C GLY A 182 11.27 -12.48 -3.21
N LEU A 183 10.67 -11.30 -3.42
CA LEU A 183 10.85 -10.60 -4.70
C LEU A 183 12.31 -10.18 -4.87
N VAL A 184 12.79 -10.18 -6.11
CA VAL A 184 14.21 -9.88 -6.42
C VAL A 184 14.32 -8.53 -7.11
N LEU A 185 15.13 -7.63 -6.55
CA LEU A 185 15.39 -6.31 -7.12
C LEU A 185 16.32 -6.40 -8.33
N LYS A 186 15.96 -5.74 -9.45
CA LYS A 186 16.78 -5.71 -10.68
C LYS A 186 17.33 -4.33 -11.03
N LYS A 187 16.51 -3.29 -10.94
CA LYS A 187 16.87 -1.89 -11.24
C LYS A 187 16.16 -0.94 -10.30
N LYS A 188 16.70 0.29 -10.15
CA LYS A 188 16.20 1.29 -9.19
C LYS A 188 16.51 2.74 -9.64
N LYS A 189 15.61 3.67 -9.34
CA LYS A 189 15.73 5.15 -9.36
C LYS A 189 14.97 5.72 -8.17
N PHE A 190 15.33 6.90 -7.63
CA PHE A 190 14.85 7.33 -6.31
C PHE A 190 14.49 8.82 -6.19
N ILE A 191 13.47 9.10 -5.36
CA ILE A 191 13.21 10.38 -4.70
C ILE A 191 13.44 10.18 -3.20
N ALA A 192 14.14 11.11 -2.55
CA ALA A 192 14.26 11.19 -1.10
C ALA A 192 13.34 12.29 -0.54
N PHE A 193 12.91 12.14 0.70
CA PHE A 193 12.05 13.06 1.44
C PHE A 193 12.32 12.97 2.95
#